data_AF-A0A1G5AC15-F1
#
_entry.id   AF-A0A1G5AC15-F1
#
_cell.length_a   1.000
_cell.length_b   1.000
_cell.length_c   1.000
_cell.angle_alpha   90.00
_cell.angle_beta   90.00
_cell.angle_gamma   90.00
#
_symmetry.space_group_name_H-M   'P 1'
#
loop_
_entity.id
_entity.type
_entity.pdbx_description
1 polymer ?
#
loop_
_entity_poly.entity_id
_entity_poly.type
_entity_poly.pdbx_seq_one_letter_code
_entity_poly.pdbx_strand_id
1 'polypeptide(L)' 'MKRIYERNIDAFRKEMYTQVVGHTPVDKIYEENGFISTDVFSTYRDGRQIGESAMVVIDSVSREFEKIEV' A
#
# COMPACT_ATOMS: atom_id res chain seq x y z
N MET A 1 -10.70 4.29 16.88
CA MET A 1 -10.29 4.02 15.48
C MET A 1 -10.83 2.64 15.07
N LYS A 2 -12.07 2.55 14.58
CA LYS A 2 -12.71 1.25 14.29
C LYS A 2 -13.76 1.33 13.18
N ARG A 3 -13.61 2.26 12.22
CA ARG A 3 -14.69 2.66 11.31
C ARG A 3 -14.44 2.42 9.82
N ILE A 4 -13.32 1.79 9.47
CA ILE A 4 -12.89 1.57 8.07
C ILE A 4 -12.89 0.08 7.68
N TYR A 5 -12.63 -0.85 8.61
CA TYR A 5 -12.57 -2.29 8.31
C TYR A 5 -13.89 -2.98 7.91
N GLU A 6 -15.03 -2.30 8.00
CA GLU A 6 -16.36 -2.90 7.71
C GLU A 6 -16.98 -2.44 6.39
N ARG A 7 -16.28 -1.63 5.58
CA ARG A 7 -16.77 -1.23 4.26
C ARG A 7 -15.75 -1.62 3.21
N ASN A 8 -16.17 -2.46 2.26
CA ASN A 8 -15.52 -2.59 0.95
C ASN A 8 -15.64 -1.24 0.24
N ILE A 9 -14.71 -0.34 0.53
CA ILE A 9 -14.64 0.99 -0.06
C ILE A 9 -13.73 0.87 -1.27
N ASP A 10 -14.29 1.15 -2.44
CA ASP A 10 -13.51 1.33 -3.66
C ASP A 10 -12.77 2.67 -3.64
N ALA A 11 -11.55 2.65 -4.15
CA ALA A 11 -10.77 3.83 -4.38
C ALA A 11 -11.44 4.74 -5.42
N PHE A 12 -11.30 6.06 -5.24
CA PHE A 12 -12.00 7.04 -6.07
C PHE A 12 -11.51 6.96 -7.52
N ARG A 13 -12.41 6.65 -8.46
CA ARG A 13 -12.09 6.52 -9.90
C ARG A 13 -10.87 5.61 -10.14
N LYS A 14 -10.87 4.42 -9.53
CA LYS A 14 -9.79 3.42 -9.64
C LYS A 14 -9.46 3.02 -11.08
N GLU A 15 -10.39 3.19 -12.01
CA GLU A 15 -10.19 3.01 -13.45
C GLU A 15 -9.34 4.11 -14.10
N MET A 16 -9.19 5.27 -13.46
CA MET A 16 -8.40 6.41 -13.94
C MET A 16 -7.14 6.67 -13.12
N TYR A 17 -7.20 6.50 -11.79
CA TYR A 17 -6.10 6.86 -10.89
C TYR A 17 -5.54 5.66 -10.11
N THR A 18 -4.21 5.56 -10.09
CA THR A 18 -3.48 4.69 -9.16
C THR A 18 -3.34 5.40 -7.81
N GLN A 19 -3.95 4.84 -6.77
CA GLN A 19 -3.95 5.43 -5.43
C GLN A 19 -2.99 4.69 -4.51
N VAL A 20 -1.90 5.35 -4.13
CA VAL A 20 -0.88 4.82 -3.22
C VAL A 20 -1.06 5.42 -1.84
N VAL A 21 -1.09 4.58 -0.79
CA VAL A 21 -1.37 5.01 0.59
C VAL A 21 -0.36 4.39 1.58
N GLY A 22 -0.07 5.11 2.67
CA GLY A 22 0.94 4.67 3.63
C GLY A 22 0.80 5.25 5.04
N HIS A 23 -0.43 5.35 5.55
CA HIS A 23 -0.68 5.85 6.93
C HIS A 23 -0.65 4.76 8.00
N THR A 24 -1.05 3.54 7.65
CA THR A 24 -1.15 2.41 8.57
C THR A 24 -0.10 1.38 8.16
N PRO A 25 0.78 0.96 9.09
CA PRO A 25 1.77 -0.07 8.80
C PRO A 25 1.12 -1.37 8.32
N VAL A 26 1.75 -2.01 7.33
CA VAL A 26 1.29 -3.28 6.74
C VAL A 26 2.47 -4.25 6.61
N ASP A 27 2.18 -5.55 6.71
CA ASP A 27 3.23 -6.59 6.67
C ASP A 27 3.86 -6.75 5.27
N LYS A 28 3.10 -6.42 4.23
CA LYS A 28 3.53 -6.48 2.83
C LYS A 28 2.83 -5.43 2.01
N ILE A 29 3.43 -5.04 0.88
CA ILE A 29 2.74 -4.26 -0.14
C ILE A 29 1.60 -5.11 -0.70
N TYR A 30 0.41 -4.54 -0.80
CA TYR A 30 -0.73 -5.19 -1.45
C TYR A 30 -1.62 -4.17 -2.14
N GLU A 31 -2.37 -4.65 -3.13
CA GLU A 31 -3.44 -3.90 -3.76
C GLU A 31 -4.79 -4.48 -3.31
N GLU A 32 -5.69 -3.62 -2.85
CA GLU A 32 -7.07 -3.99 -2.53
C GLU A 32 -8.01 -2.83 -2.85
N ASN A 33 -9.13 -3.13 -3.54
CA ASN A 33 -10.15 -2.15 -3.90
C ASN A 33 -9.63 -0.89 -4.64
N GLY A 34 -8.50 -1.00 -5.36
CA GLY A 34 -7.87 0.10 -6.10
C GLY A 34 -6.90 0.96 -5.26
N PHE A 35 -6.57 0.54 -4.04
CA PHE A 35 -5.53 1.14 -3.22
C PHE A 35 -4.30 0.24 -3.19
N ILE A 36 -3.12 0.82 -3.42
CA ILE A 36 -1.82 0.17 -3.18
C ILE A 36 -1.32 0.64 -1.80
N SER A 37 -1.26 -0.27 -0.83
CA SER A 37 -0.75 0.02 0.51
C SER A 37 0.76 -0.23 0.58
N THR A 38 1.54 0.77 1.02
CA THR A 38 3.01 0.75 0.92
C THR A 38 3.77 1.07 2.21
N ASP A 39 3.11 1.20 3.36
CA ASP A 39 3.77 1.48 4.63
C ASP A 39 4.38 0.21 5.25
N VAL A 40 5.43 -0.30 4.61
CA VAL A 40 6.14 -1.54 5.01
C VAL A 40 7.45 -1.30 5.78
N PHE A 41 7.98 -0.07 5.73
CA PHE A 41 9.23 0.32 6.41
C PHE A 41 9.03 0.86 7.83
N SER A 42 7.79 0.90 8.31
CA SER A 42 7.50 1.25 9.69
C SER A 42 8.13 0.27 10.69
N THR A 43 8.49 0.79 11.86
CA THR A 43 9.16 0.02 12.92
C THR A 43 8.38 0.06 14.22
N TYR A 44 8.51 -0.99 15.01
CA TYR A 44 8.13 -0.97 16.42
C TYR A 44 9.05 -0.02 17.20
N ARG A 45 8.65 0.34 18.43
CA ARG A 45 9.44 1.21 19.32
C ARG A 45 10.87 0.71 19.58
N ASP A 46 11.08 -0.60 19.47
CA ASP A 46 12.38 -1.27 19.65
C ASP A 46 13.20 -1.36 18.35
N GLY A 47 12.73 -0.76 17.26
CA GLY A 47 13.40 -0.74 15.97
C GLY A 47 13.19 -1.99 15.11
N ARG A 48 12.45 -3.00 15.59
CA ARG A 48 12.08 -4.14 14.74
C ARG A 48 11.18 -3.67 13.60
N GLN A 49 11.47 -4.12 12.39
CA GLN A 49 10.66 -3.85 11.21
C GLN A 49 9.30 -4.54 11.31
N ILE A 50 8.26 -3.88 10.80
CA ILE A 50 6.90 -4.40 10.77
C ILE A 50 6.65 -5.19 9.47
N GLY A 51 6.91 -4.57 8.32
CA GLY A 51 6.65 -5.17 7.01
C GLY A 51 7.88 -5.68 6.28
N GLU A 52 7.69 -6.07 5.02
CA GLU A 52 8.76 -6.48 4.12
C GLU A 52 9.68 -5.31 3.70
N SER A 53 10.91 -5.63 3.26
CA SER A 53 11.81 -4.66 2.62
C SER A 53 11.55 -4.67 1.12
N ALA A 54 10.55 -3.91 0.68
CA ALA A 54 10.22 -3.82 -0.73
C ALA A 54 9.74 -2.41 -1.09
N MET A 55 9.95 -2.03 -2.36
CA MET A 55 9.43 -0.81 -2.96
C MET A 55 8.50 -1.14 -4.13
N VAL A 56 7.66 -0.17 -4.51
CA VAL A 56 6.82 -0.25 -5.70
C VAL A 56 7.39 0.66 -6.78
N VAL A 57 7.53 0.15 -7.99
CA VAL A 57 7.76 0.94 -9.21
C VAL A 57 6.47 0.95 -10.01
N ILE A 58 5.99 2.13 -10.40
CA ILE A 58 4.73 2.30 -11.15
C ILE A 58 5.06 2.93 -12.50
N ASP A 59 4.66 2.27 -13.59
CA ASP A 59 4.70 2.86 -14.92
C ASP A 59 3.64 3.97 -15.01
N SER A 60 4.07 5.19 -15.29
CA SER A 60 3.16 6.36 -15.28
C SER A 60 2.20 6.41 -16.47
N VAL A 61 2.39 5.58 -17.48
CA VAL A 61 1.57 5.48 -18.70
C VAL A 61 0.63 4.28 -18.61
N SER A 62 1.16 3.07 -18.41
CA SER A 62 0.35 1.85 -18.33
C SER A 62 -0.37 1.72 -16.98
N ARG A 63 0.21 2.30 -15.92
CA ARG A 63 -0.20 2.18 -14.51
C ARG A 63 0.01 0.80 -13.91
N GLU A 64 0.71 -0.07 -14.62
CA GLU A 64 1.18 -1.34 -14.08
C GLU A 64 2.24 -1.06 -13.01
N PHE A 65 2.25 -1.88 -11.97
CA PHE A 65 3.23 -1.77 -10.91
C PHE A 65 3.98 -3.08 -10.70
N GLU A 66 5.24 -2.94 -10.30
CA GLU A 66 6.11 -4.04 -9.91
C GLU A 66 6.57 -3.83 -8.47
N LYS A 67 6.64 -4.93 -7.72
CA LYS A 67 7.24 -4.95 -6.38
C LYS A 67 8.70 -5.39 -6.49
N ILE A 68 9.61 -4.56 -5.97
CA ILE A 68 11.06 -4.79 -5.99
C ILE A 68 11.55 -5.00 -4.55
N GLU A 69 12.23 -6.12 -4.28
CA GLU A 69 12.89 -6.35 -2.99
C GLU A 69 14.11 -5.43 -2.83
N VAL A 70 14.33 -4.94 -1.59
CA VAL A 70 15.36 -3.94 -1.24
C VAL A 70 16.35 -4.48 -0.23
#